data_AF-A0A8J4XMK0-F1
#
_entry.id   AF-A0A8J4XMK0-F1
#
_cell.length_a   1.000
_cell.length_b   1.000
_cell.length_c   1.000
_cell.angle_alpha   90.00
_cell.angle_beta   90.00
_cell.angle_gamma   90.00
#
_symmetry.space_group_name_H-M   'P 1'
#
loop_
_entity.id
_entity.type
_entity.pdbx_description
1 polymer ?
#
loop_
_entity_poly.entity_id
_entity_poly.type
_entity_poly.pdbx_seq_one_letter_code
_entity_poly.pdbx_strand_id
1 'polypeptide(L)'
;MAAFSEDPPKYAALHWDGKMLRDVLGSDPGTTSETLAVLVSGPPAYPEGKLLGVPVIDSSTGTAQAEASMDLLEAWGLTGVITALVFDTTASNSGVHRGAAKLLEQQLDRKVFYLACRHHILEVLVGAVWENLFGKVKSPENPWFKHFKDVWTDLTTDNPTTLSIRQKKKECKEILQEILRSEKPPRADYREMAELTLIVLGDTPPRGIHWSRPGAIHQARWMARNLYSMKMFMFAEQLE
;
A
#
# COMPACT_ATOMS: atom_id res chain seq x y z
N MET A 1 25.86 13.85 7.58
CA MET A 1 25.82 12.36 7.49
C MET A 1 26.31 11.70 8.77
N ALA A 2 27.34 12.23 9.44
CA ALA A 2 28.01 11.62 10.58
C ALA A 2 27.13 11.34 11.84
N ALA A 3 26.15 12.19 12.17
CA ALA A 3 25.40 12.05 13.44
C ALA A 3 24.69 10.68 13.63
N PHE A 4 24.17 10.05 12.56
CA PHE A 4 23.46 8.77 12.69
C PHE A 4 24.40 7.57 12.86
N SER A 5 25.59 7.62 12.26
CA SER A 5 26.62 6.58 12.42
C SER A 5 27.43 6.77 13.70
N GLU A 6 27.57 8.01 14.18
CA GLU A 6 28.27 8.33 15.43
C GLU A 6 27.43 8.03 16.67
N ASP A 7 26.11 8.17 16.59
CA ASP A 7 25.16 7.83 17.65
C ASP A 7 24.00 6.98 17.10
N PRO A 8 24.27 5.70 16.78
CA PRO A 8 23.25 4.80 16.25
C PRO A 8 22.24 4.44 17.34
N PRO A 9 20.96 4.23 16.97
CA PRO A 9 19.96 3.80 17.93
C PRO A 9 20.32 2.42 18.50
N LYS A 10 20.07 2.21 19.80
CA LYS A 10 20.31 0.93 20.47
C LYS A 10 19.60 -0.25 19.78
N TYR A 11 18.40 0.00 19.28
CA TYR A 11 17.59 -0.93 18.50
C TYR A 11 16.98 -0.20 17.32
N ALA A 12 17.01 -0.84 16.16
CA ALA A 12 16.53 -0.22 14.93
C ALA A 12 15.69 -1.18 14.08
N ALA A 13 14.77 -0.60 13.32
CA ALA A 13 14.03 -1.29 12.26
C ALA A 13 14.60 -0.90 10.91
N LEU A 14 14.93 -1.88 10.08
CA LEU A 14 15.26 -1.70 8.67
C LEU A 14 13.96 -1.67 7.85
N HIS A 15 13.85 -0.69 6.96
CA HIS A 15 12.75 -0.52 6.02
C HIS A 15 13.31 -0.53 4.60
N TRP A 16 12.63 -1.19 3.69
CA TRP A 16 12.92 -1.09 2.26
C TRP A 16 11.66 -1.10 1.42
N ASP A 17 11.67 -0.34 0.32
CA ASP A 17 10.59 -0.34 -0.67
C ASP A 17 11.14 -0.08 -2.08
N GLY A 18 10.63 -0.83 -3.04
CA GLY A 18 11.05 -0.81 -4.43
C GLY A 18 10.23 0.16 -5.26
N LYS A 19 10.87 0.89 -6.16
CA LYS A 19 10.19 1.73 -7.14
C LYS A 19 10.97 1.82 -8.44
N MET A 20 10.29 1.51 -9.55
CA MET A 20 10.75 1.90 -10.88
C MET A 20 10.75 3.43 -10.99
N LEU A 21 11.93 4.01 -11.17
CA LEU A 21 12.14 5.43 -11.38
C LEU A 21 12.67 5.68 -12.78
N ARG A 22 12.12 6.70 -13.44
CA ARG A 22 12.62 7.17 -14.72
C ARG A 22 13.82 8.08 -14.47
N ASP A 23 14.92 7.81 -15.14
CA ASP A 23 16.06 8.71 -15.15
C ASP A 23 15.68 9.99 -15.89
N VAL A 24 15.76 11.13 -15.20
CA VAL A 24 15.43 12.45 -15.74
C VAL A 24 16.66 13.34 -15.86
N LEU A 25 17.78 12.97 -15.20
CA LEU A 25 18.94 13.84 -14.99
C LEU A 25 20.29 13.13 -15.18
N GLY A 26 20.32 11.81 -15.27
CA GLY A 26 21.51 10.97 -15.34
C GLY A 26 22.03 10.76 -16.76
N SER A 27 22.88 9.74 -16.91
CA SER A 27 23.66 9.50 -18.12
C SER A 27 22.85 8.96 -19.30
N ASP A 28 21.64 8.44 -19.06
CA ASP A 28 20.73 7.99 -20.12
C ASP A 28 19.28 8.45 -19.86
N PRO A 29 19.00 9.75 -20.11
CA PRO A 29 17.72 10.36 -19.83
C PRO A 29 16.56 9.65 -20.53
N GLY A 30 15.57 9.25 -19.75
CA GLY A 30 14.36 8.61 -20.23
C GLY A 30 14.30 7.10 -19.98
N THR A 31 15.41 6.46 -19.64
CA THR A 31 15.44 5.06 -19.18
C THR A 31 14.73 4.90 -17.84
N THR A 32 14.21 3.70 -17.56
CA THR A 32 13.56 3.38 -16.28
C THR A 32 14.38 2.30 -15.61
N SER A 33 14.77 2.54 -14.36
CA SER A 33 15.54 1.60 -13.56
C SER A 33 14.78 1.26 -12.27
N GLU A 34 14.94 0.03 -11.80
CA GLU A 34 14.42 -0.35 -10.49
C GLU A 34 15.31 0.28 -9.42
N THR A 35 14.69 0.91 -8.42
CA THR A 35 15.41 1.54 -7.31
C THR A 35 14.84 1.06 -6.01
N LEU A 36 15.68 1.05 -4.97
CA LEU A 36 15.29 0.57 -3.65
C LEU A 36 15.55 1.67 -2.63
N ALA A 37 14.50 2.25 -2.06
CA ALA A 37 14.67 3.14 -0.92
C ALA A 37 14.95 2.31 0.33
N VAL A 38 16.09 2.53 0.99
CA VAL A 38 16.47 1.81 2.21
C VAL A 38 16.63 2.80 3.36
N LEU A 39 15.90 2.57 4.45
CA LEU A 39 15.81 3.46 5.59
C LEU A 39 15.90 2.69 6.91
N VAL A 40 16.47 3.30 7.94
CA VAL A 40 16.50 2.75 9.31
C VAL A 40 15.82 3.70 10.28
N SER A 41 14.87 3.19 11.07
CA SER A 41 14.23 3.95 12.16
C SER A 41 14.60 3.40 13.53
N GLY A 42 14.72 4.28 14.53
CA GLY A 42 15.10 3.90 15.89
C GLY A 42 14.57 4.89 16.93
N PRO A 43 13.28 4.84 17.29
CA PRO A 43 12.72 5.71 18.31
C PRO A 43 13.37 5.46 19.69
N PRO A 44 13.48 6.48 20.57
CA PRO A 44 12.96 7.84 20.39
C PRO A 44 13.88 8.78 19.59
N ALA A 45 15.14 8.40 19.34
CA ALA A 45 16.12 9.28 18.69
C ALA A 45 15.80 9.56 17.22
N TYR A 46 15.34 8.53 16.50
CA TYR A 46 15.07 8.60 15.06
C TYR A 46 13.69 8.05 14.72
N PRO A 47 12.59 8.73 15.12
CA PRO A 47 11.23 8.24 14.95
C PRO A 47 10.78 8.23 13.47
N GLU A 48 11.17 9.23 12.69
CA GLU A 48 10.90 9.32 11.24
C GLU A 48 11.85 8.45 10.40
N GLY A 49 12.91 7.95 11.04
CA GLY A 49 13.99 7.19 10.41
C GLY A 49 14.95 8.01 9.54
N LYS A 50 15.99 7.33 9.09
CA LYS A 50 17.10 7.86 8.30
C LYS A 50 17.20 7.08 7.00
N LEU A 51 17.02 7.76 5.87
CA LEU A 51 17.31 7.21 4.56
C LEU A 51 18.82 6.96 4.44
N LEU A 52 19.21 5.69 4.24
CA LEU A 52 20.59 5.26 4.04
C LEU A 52 21.02 5.42 2.58
N GLY A 53 20.11 5.16 1.65
CA GLY A 53 20.35 5.28 0.23
C GLY A 53 19.12 4.94 -0.62
N VAL A 54 19.26 5.21 -1.92
CA VAL A 54 18.30 4.81 -2.97
C VAL A 54 19.08 4.15 -4.12
N PRO A 55 19.72 2.98 -3.89
CA PRO A 55 20.47 2.29 -4.93
C PRO A 55 19.56 1.89 -6.09
N VAL A 56 20.13 1.93 -7.29
CA VAL A 56 19.58 1.22 -8.46
C VAL A 56 19.90 -0.26 -8.29
N ILE A 57 18.92 -1.14 -8.52
CA ILE A 57 19.08 -2.59 -8.42
C ILE A 57 18.77 -3.25 -9.75
N ASP A 58 19.44 -4.37 -10.03
CA ASP A 58 19.35 -5.06 -11.32
C ASP A 58 17.99 -5.74 -11.54
N SER A 59 17.26 -6.03 -10.45
CA SER A 59 15.94 -6.65 -10.51
C SER A 59 15.12 -6.39 -9.25
N SER A 60 13.80 -6.53 -9.33
CA SER A 60 12.89 -6.46 -8.18
C SER A 60 12.84 -7.75 -7.34
N THR A 61 13.79 -8.67 -7.52
CA THR A 61 13.80 -9.95 -6.79
C THR A 61 14.18 -9.76 -5.32
N GLY A 62 13.74 -10.69 -4.46
CA GLY A 62 14.08 -10.65 -3.03
C GLY A 62 15.59 -10.71 -2.76
N THR A 63 16.34 -11.41 -3.59
CA THR A 63 17.80 -11.49 -3.51
C THR A 63 18.44 -10.13 -3.75
N ALA A 64 18.14 -9.48 -4.88
CA ALA A 64 18.69 -8.15 -5.19
C ALA A 64 18.31 -7.10 -4.14
N GLN A 65 17.08 -7.17 -3.61
CA GLN A 65 16.63 -6.27 -2.54
C GLN A 65 17.38 -6.50 -1.22
N ALA A 66 17.62 -7.77 -0.84
CA ALA A 66 18.35 -8.11 0.37
C ALA A 66 19.83 -7.69 0.28
N GLU A 67 20.49 -7.98 -0.84
CA GLU A 67 21.90 -7.63 -1.08
C GLU A 67 22.09 -6.11 -1.00
N ALA A 68 21.32 -5.32 -1.76
CA ALA A 68 21.43 -3.86 -1.74
C ALA A 68 21.13 -3.25 -0.35
N SER A 69 20.21 -3.86 0.40
CA SER A 69 19.91 -3.41 1.77
C SER A 69 21.04 -3.74 2.75
N MET A 70 21.65 -4.93 2.62
CA MET A 70 22.78 -5.34 3.47
C MET A 70 24.03 -4.51 3.18
N ASP A 71 24.35 -4.25 1.92
CA ASP A 71 25.48 -3.40 1.53
C ASP A 71 25.38 -2.02 2.18
N LEU A 72 24.18 -1.44 2.23
CA LEU A 72 23.94 -0.17 2.92
C LEU A 72 24.04 -0.30 4.44
N LEU A 73 23.57 -1.40 5.04
CA LEU A 73 23.74 -1.61 6.48
C LEU A 73 25.21 -1.74 6.87
N GLU A 74 26.00 -2.46 6.07
CA GLU A 74 27.43 -2.64 6.28
C GLU A 74 28.20 -1.34 6.09
N ALA A 75 27.93 -0.60 5.01
CA ALA A 75 28.56 0.69 4.74
C ALA A 75 28.31 1.72 5.86
N TRP A 76 27.18 1.62 6.55
CA TRP A 76 26.82 2.49 7.67
C TRP A 76 27.17 1.89 9.05
N GLY A 77 27.67 0.65 9.13
CA GLY A 77 28.01 -0.02 10.39
C GLY A 77 26.80 -0.35 11.28
N LEU A 78 25.62 -0.55 10.69
CA LEU A 78 24.34 -0.68 11.41
C LEU A 78 23.83 -2.12 11.58
N THR A 79 24.50 -3.11 10.98
CA THR A 79 24.10 -4.53 11.05
C THR A 79 23.87 -4.98 12.50
N GLY A 80 24.71 -4.52 13.44
CA GLY A 80 24.65 -4.83 14.86
C GLY A 80 23.38 -4.36 15.59
N VAL A 81 22.65 -3.36 15.08
CA VAL A 81 21.50 -2.74 15.80
C VAL A 81 20.12 -3.09 15.23
N ILE A 82 20.06 -3.74 14.06
CA ILE A 82 18.79 -4.12 13.42
C ILE A 82 18.06 -5.24 14.18
N THR A 83 16.96 -4.92 14.84
CA THR A 83 16.11 -5.88 15.55
C THR A 83 14.79 -6.15 14.86
N ALA A 84 14.43 -5.36 13.85
CA ALA A 84 13.19 -5.52 13.11
C ALA A 84 13.37 -5.23 11.60
N LEU A 85 12.52 -5.86 10.79
CA LEU A 85 12.43 -5.69 9.34
C LEU A 85 11.01 -5.23 9.00
N VAL A 86 10.88 -4.11 8.29
CA VAL A 86 9.61 -3.52 7.87
C VAL A 86 9.57 -3.54 6.35
N PHE A 87 8.58 -4.21 5.79
CA PHE A 87 8.50 -4.49 4.35
C PHE A 87 7.06 -4.70 3.91
N ASP A 88 6.76 -4.51 2.63
CA ASP A 88 5.47 -4.89 2.06
C ASP A 88 5.36 -6.42 1.89
N THR A 89 4.13 -6.96 1.90
CA THR A 89 3.94 -8.43 1.91
C THR A 89 3.96 -9.03 0.50
N THR A 90 4.78 -8.49 -0.40
CA THR A 90 4.99 -9.02 -1.74
C THR A 90 5.75 -10.34 -1.69
N ALA A 91 5.64 -11.16 -2.75
CA ALA A 91 6.36 -12.43 -2.82
C ALA A 91 7.88 -12.27 -2.81
N SER A 92 8.41 -11.20 -3.41
CA SER A 92 9.82 -10.83 -3.38
C SER A 92 10.32 -10.53 -1.97
N ASN A 93 9.48 -9.98 -1.09
CA ASN A 93 9.88 -9.63 0.27
C ASN A 93 9.58 -10.71 1.30
N SER A 94 8.43 -11.38 1.19
CA SER A 94 7.91 -12.34 2.17
C SER A 94 8.08 -13.83 1.79
N GLY A 95 8.65 -14.13 0.61
CA GLY A 95 8.86 -15.50 0.14
C GLY A 95 9.65 -16.36 1.13
N VAL A 96 9.14 -17.55 1.44
CA VAL A 96 9.71 -18.45 2.47
C VAL A 96 11.14 -18.91 2.18
N HIS A 97 11.53 -18.99 0.89
CA HIS A 97 12.86 -19.46 0.48
C HIS A 97 13.78 -18.36 -0.06
N ARG A 98 13.22 -17.35 -0.75
CA ARG A 98 13.97 -16.29 -1.44
C ARG A 98 13.43 -14.88 -1.18
N GLY A 99 12.59 -14.73 -0.15
CA GLY A 99 12.10 -13.42 0.26
C GLY A 99 13.22 -12.58 0.85
N ALA A 100 13.26 -11.29 0.54
CA ALA A 100 14.26 -10.36 1.05
C ALA A 100 14.36 -10.41 2.58
N ALA A 101 13.23 -10.45 3.29
CA ALA A 101 13.23 -10.52 4.75
C ALA A 101 13.89 -11.80 5.28
N LYS A 102 13.68 -12.93 4.58
CA LYS A 102 14.30 -14.22 4.94
C LYS A 102 15.81 -14.19 4.75
N LEU A 103 16.26 -13.64 3.63
CA LEU A 103 17.68 -13.53 3.30
C LEU A 103 18.40 -12.55 4.23
N LEU A 104 17.78 -11.41 4.54
CA LEU A 104 18.31 -10.44 5.51
C LEU A 104 18.43 -11.04 6.92
N GLU A 105 17.43 -11.80 7.39
CA GLU A 105 17.53 -12.51 8.67
C GLU A 105 18.72 -13.47 8.70
N GLN A 106 18.95 -14.19 7.59
CA GLN A 106 20.08 -15.13 7.47
C GLN A 106 21.43 -14.41 7.44
N GLN A 107 21.55 -13.32 6.69
CA GLN A 107 22.78 -12.54 6.59
C GLN A 107 23.12 -11.81 7.90
N LEU A 108 22.11 -11.36 8.65
CA LEU A 108 22.30 -10.78 10.00
C LEU A 108 22.66 -11.83 11.06
N ASP A 109 22.54 -13.13 10.73
CA ASP A 109 22.78 -14.29 11.59
C ASP A 109 22.08 -14.21 12.96
N ARG A 110 20.85 -13.68 12.98
CA ARG A 110 20.06 -13.57 14.21
C ARG A 110 18.57 -13.45 13.93
N LYS A 111 17.78 -13.72 14.96
CA LYS A 111 16.34 -13.50 14.90
C LYS A 111 16.00 -12.02 15.00
N VAL A 112 15.12 -11.59 14.11
CA VAL A 112 14.61 -10.22 14.02
C VAL A 112 13.09 -10.26 13.89
N PHE A 113 12.42 -9.20 14.31
CA PHE A 113 10.96 -9.08 14.20
C PHE A 113 10.57 -8.76 12.76
N TYR A 114 9.64 -9.53 12.21
CA TYR A 114 9.06 -9.23 10.89
C TYR A 114 7.83 -8.35 11.09
N LEU A 115 7.94 -7.09 10.69
CA LEU A 115 6.90 -6.09 10.73
C LEU A 115 6.33 -5.91 9.32
N ALA A 116 5.78 -7.00 8.78
CA ALA A 116 5.16 -7.00 7.46
C ALA A 116 3.98 -6.02 7.40
N CYS A 117 3.89 -5.26 6.31
CA CYS A 117 2.89 -4.21 6.14
C CYS A 117 1.47 -4.81 6.15
N ARG A 118 0.66 -4.38 7.11
CA ARG A 118 -0.74 -4.83 7.27
C ARG A 118 -1.66 -4.35 6.17
N HIS A 119 -1.34 -3.23 5.51
CA HIS A 119 -2.13 -2.74 4.36
C HIS A 119 -2.21 -3.81 3.27
N HIS A 120 -1.11 -4.50 2.98
CA HIS A 120 -1.11 -5.56 1.97
C HIS A 120 -1.94 -6.78 2.38
N ILE A 121 -2.07 -7.08 3.68
CA ILE A 121 -2.92 -8.19 4.16
C ILE A 121 -4.38 -7.95 3.78
N LEU A 122 -4.88 -6.72 3.98
CA LEU A 122 -6.24 -6.36 3.62
C LEU A 122 -6.44 -6.38 2.10
N GLU A 123 -5.44 -5.95 1.34
CA GLU A 123 -5.42 -6.07 -0.13
C GLU A 123 -5.54 -7.54 -0.58
N VAL A 124 -4.79 -8.46 0.01
CA VAL A 124 -4.84 -9.90 -0.32
C VAL A 124 -6.24 -10.48 -0.04
N LEU A 125 -6.86 -10.11 1.09
CA LEU A 125 -8.21 -10.56 1.43
C LEU A 125 -9.24 -10.07 0.42
N VAL A 126 -9.24 -8.77 0.10
CA VAL A 126 -10.13 -8.20 -0.93
C VAL A 126 -9.85 -8.85 -2.28
N GLY A 127 -8.59 -9.16 -2.55
CA GLY A 127 -8.17 -9.84 -3.77
C GLY A 127 -8.77 -11.23 -3.92
N ALA A 128 -8.72 -12.03 -2.87
CA ALA A 128 -9.29 -13.38 -2.82
C ALA A 128 -10.82 -13.38 -2.91
N VAL A 129 -11.49 -12.44 -2.22
CA VAL A 129 -12.95 -12.28 -2.32
C VAL A 129 -13.36 -11.94 -3.75
N TRP A 130 -12.65 -11.00 -4.39
CA TRP A 130 -12.91 -10.66 -5.80
C TRP A 130 -12.75 -11.86 -6.72
N GLU A 131 -11.67 -12.63 -6.58
CA GLU A 131 -11.44 -13.83 -7.40
C GLU A 131 -12.52 -14.89 -7.19
N ASN A 132 -13.02 -15.03 -5.97
CA ASN A 132 -14.11 -15.96 -5.67
C ASN A 132 -15.45 -15.53 -6.30
N LEU A 133 -15.76 -14.23 -6.29
CA LEU A 133 -17.04 -13.70 -6.80
C LEU A 133 -17.06 -13.52 -8.32
N PHE A 134 -15.97 -13.04 -8.90
CA PHE A 134 -15.90 -12.61 -10.31
C PHE A 134 -14.92 -13.41 -11.15
N GLY A 135 -14.24 -14.38 -10.55
CA GLY A 135 -13.20 -15.17 -11.19
C GLY A 135 -11.86 -14.44 -11.29
N LYS A 136 -10.86 -15.18 -11.76
CA LYS A 136 -9.49 -14.68 -11.91
C LYS A 136 -9.37 -13.77 -13.13
N VAL A 137 -9.01 -12.51 -12.90
CA VAL A 137 -8.70 -11.58 -13.99
C VAL A 137 -7.23 -11.74 -14.40
N LYS A 138 -7.00 -12.18 -15.64
CA LYS A 138 -5.65 -12.35 -16.22
C LYS A 138 -5.15 -11.15 -17.03
N SER A 139 -6.06 -10.21 -17.32
CA SER A 139 -5.74 -8.99 -18.08
C SER A 139 -5.02 -7.96 -17.21
N PRO A 140 -4.11 -7.15 -17.78
CA PRO A 140 -3.48 -6.02 -17.08
C PRO A 140 -4.51 -5.03 -16.50
N GLU A 141 -5.65 -4.90 -17.17
CA GLU A 141 -6.80 -4.09 -16.78
C GLU A 141 -7.99 -4.97 -16.39
N ASN A 142 -8.77 -4.54 -15.40
CA ASN A 142 -9.98 -5.24 -15.01
C ASN A 142 -11.13 -4.94 -15.98
N PRO A 143 -11.71 -5.95 -16.68
CA PRO A 143 -12.81 -5.73 -17.63
C PRO A 143 -14.05 -5.12 -16.96
N TRP A 144 -14.36 -5.53 -15.73
CA TRP A 144 -15.48 -4.98 -14.97
C TRP A 144 -15.29 -3.50 -14.67
N PHE A 145 -14.07 -3.10 -14.31
CA PHE A 145 -13.76 -1.69 -14.06
C PHE A 145 -13.70 -0.87 -15.34
N LYS A 146 -13.29 -1.49 -16.45
CA LYS A 146 -13.34 -0.86 -17.76
C LYS A 146 -14.79 -0.57 -18.15
N HIS A 147 -15.66 -1.57 -18.11
CA HIS A 147 -17.08 -1.39 -18.41
C HIS A 147 -17.71 -0.33 -17.50
N PHE A 148 -17.49 -0.41 -16.19
CA PHE A 148 -17.98 0.58 -15.23
C PHE A 148 -17.46 2.00 -15.52
N LYS A 149 -16.21 2.13 -15.93
CA LYS A 149 -15.61 3.41 -16.32
C LYS A 149 -16.24 3.96 -17.60
N ASP A 150 -16.53 3.08 -18.57
CA ASP A 150 -17.10 3.47 -19.86
C ASP A 150 -18.54 3.99 -19.71
N VAL A 151 -19.35 3.36 -18.85
CA VAL A 151 -20.75 3.79 -18.60
C VAL A 151 -20.88 4.91 -17.56
N TRP A 152 -19.78 5.32 -16.92
CA TRP A 152 -19.81 6.24 -15.77
C TRP A 152 -20.53 7.57 -16.03
N THR A 153 -20.42 8.13 -17.24
CA THR A 153 -21.07 9.41 -17.59
C THR A 153 -22.58 9.30 -17.71
N ASP A 154 -23.09 8.09 -17.88
CA ASP A 154 -24.50 7.82 -18.14
C ASP A 154 -25.24 7.44 -16.85
N LEU A 155 -24.50 7.17 -15.77
CA LEU A 155 -25.05 6.83 -14.46
C LEU A 155 -25.70 8.05 -13.79
N THR A 156 -26.92 7.85 -13.31
CA THR A 156 -27.56 8.76 -12.37
C THR A 156 -27.05 8.47 -10.97
N THR A 157 -26.37 9.45 -10.37
CA THR A 157 -25.70 9.28 -9.06
C THR A 157 -26.61 9.56 -7.85
N ASP A 158 -27.91 9.67 -8.12
CA ASP A 158 -28.94 10.03 -7.15
C ASP A 158 -29.46 8.76 -6.49
N ASN A 159 -29.69 8.79 -5.17
CA ASN A 159 -30.24 7.66 -4.40
C ASN A 159 -29.48 6.33 -4.58
N PRO A 160 -28.18 6.27 -4.22
CA PRO A 160 -27.40 5.03 -4.31
C PRO A 160 -28.00 3.90 -3.45
N THR A 161 -27.90 2.66 -3.93
CA THR A 161 -28.31 1.47 -3.17
C THR A 161 -27.52 1.37 -1.86
N THR A 162 -28.21 1.16 -0.74
CA THR A 162 -27.56 1.06 0.57
C THR A 162 -27.49 -0.39 1.06
N LEU A 163 -26.42 -0.71 1.80
CA LEU A 163 -26.21 -1.99 2.43
C LEU A 163 -26.84 -2.02 3.83
N SER A 164 -27.68 -3.02 4.06
CA SER A 164 -28.25 -3.29 5.37
C SER A 164 -27.38 -4.29 6.14
N ILE A 165 -26.50 -3.79 7.01
CA ILE A 165 -25.73 -4.61 7.95
C ILE A 165 -26.39 -4.64 9.33
N ARG A 166 -26.50 -5.84 9.92
CA ARG A 166 -27.17 -6.06 11.21
C ARG A 166 -26.31 -5.68 12.42
N GLN A 167 -24.99 -5.81 12.31
CA GLN A 167 -24.05 -5.62 13.41
C GLN A 167 -23.11 -4.45 13.13
N LYS A 168 -22.69 -3.74 14.18
CA LYS A 168 -21.69 -2.66 14.16
C LYS A 168 -21.98 -1.46 13.23
N LYS A 169 -23.16 -1.39 12.60
CA LYS A 169 -23.54 -0.28 11.69
C LYS A 169 -23.34 1.09 12.32
N LYS A 170 -23.84 1.27 13.55
CA LYS A 170 -23.77 2.52 14.29
C LYS A 170 -22.32 2.88 14.64
N GLU A 171 -21.59 1.95 15.24
CA GLU A 171 -20.18 2.11 15.61
C GLU A 171 -19.31 2.45 14.40
N CYS A 172 -19.47 1.74 13.28
CA CYS A 172 -18.75 2.04 12.04
C CYS A 172 -19.04 3.46 11.53
N LYS A 173 -20.31 3.89 11.55
CA LYS A 173 -20.67 5.26 11.15
C LYS A 173 -19.99 6.28 12.07
N GLU A 174 -20.10 6.11 13.38
CA GLU A 174 -19.51 7.01 14.38
C GLU A 174 -18.00 7.16 14.19
N ILE A 175 -17.27 6.04 14.06
CA ILE A 175 -15.81 6.04 13.87
C ILE A 175 -15.43 6.73 12.55
N LEU A 176 -16.11 6.42 11.45
CA LEU A 176 -15.81 7.03 10.15
C LEU A 176 -16.12 8.54 10.14
N GLN A 177 -17.21 8.93 10.78
CA GLN A 177 -17.61 10.32 10.97
C GLN A 177 -16.57 11.09 11.81
N GLU A 178 -16.01 10.48 12.86
CA GLU A 178 -14.92 11.05 13.65
C GLU A 178 -13.64 11.20 12.81
N ILE A 179 -13.20 10.12 12.14
CA ILE A 179 -11.99 10.11 11.31
C ILE A 179 -12.04 11.19 10.23
N LEU A 180 -13.19 11.34 9.55
CA LEU A 180 -13.35 12.31 8.47
C LEU A 180 -13.44 13.77 8.95
N ARG A 181 -13.76 14.00 10.23
CA ARG A 181 -13.76 15.33 10.87
C ARG A 181 -12.47 15.65 11.61
N SER A 182 -11.56 14.69 11.76
CA SER A 182 -10.27 14.91 12.44
C SER A 182 -9.46 16.03 11.75
N GLU A 183 -8.52 16.64 12.49
CA GLU A 183 -7.63 17.69 11.95
C GLU A 183 -6.82 17.22 10.74
N LYS A 184 -6.51 15.91 10.68
CA LYS A 184 -5.76 15.27 9.61
C LYS A 184 -6.57 14.09 9.04
N PRO A 185 -7.61 14.37 8.23
CA PRO A 185 -8.42 13.31 7.66
C PRO A 185 -7.59 12.46 6.69
N PRO A 186 -8.03 11.22 6.39
CA PRO A 186 -7.34 10.37 5.44
C PRO A 186 -7.10 11.06 4.09
N ARG A 187 -6.03 10.66 3.40
CA ARG A 187 -5.64 11.22 2.10
C ARG A 187 -6.33 10.51 0.93
N ALA A 188 -6.74 11.30 -0.08
CA ALA A 188 -7.18 10.82 -1.41
C ALA A 188 -8.08 9.57 -1.35
N ASP A 189 -7.66 8.45 -1.94
CA ASP A 189 -8.41 7.19 -2.04
C ASP A 189 -8.90 6.65 -0.68
N TYR A 190 -8.14 6.83 0.40
CA TYR A 190 -8.58 6.39 1.73
C TYR A 190 -9.72 7.23 2.28
N ARG A 191 -9.70 8.53 1.96
CA ARG A 191 -10.82 9.41 2.29
C ARG A 191 -12.06 8.97 1.54
N GLU A 192 -11.91 8.77 0.23
CA GLU A 192 -13.00 8.32 -0.61
C GLU A 192 -13.57 6.98 -0.12
N MET A 193 -12.73 6.02 0.26
CA MET A 193 -13.20 4.75 0.83
C MET A 193 -14.03 4.96 2.10
N ALA A 194 -13.61 5.84 3.00
CA ALA A 194 -14.37 6.16 4.21
C ALA A 194 -15.71 6.86 3.88
N GLU A 195 -15.71 7.80 2.94
CA GLU A 195 -16.91 8.51 2.48
C GLU A 195 -17.88 7.55 1.78
N LEU A 196 -17.41 6.69 0.87
CA LEU A 196 -18.22 5.66 0.21
C LEU A 196 -18.78 4.65 1.20
N THR A 197 -18.00 4.26 2.22
CA THR A 197 -18.49 3.35 3.27
C THR A 197 -19.65 3.99 4.03
N LEU A 198 -19.58 5.28 4.36
CA LEU A 198 -20.72 5.98 4.98
C LEU A 198 -21.94 5.99 4.08
N ILE A 199 -21.77 6.29 2.78
CA ILE A 199 -22.86 6.33 1.80
C ILE A 199 -23.51 4.94 1.66
N VAL A 200 -22.70 3.89 1.50
CA VAL A 200 -23.19 2.49 1.46
C VAL A 200 -23.97 2.15 2.72
N LEU A 201 -23.60 2.65 3.89
CA LEU A 201 -24.34 2.43 5.13
C LEU A 201 -25.59 3.32 5.29
N GLY A 202 -25.92 4.14 4.28
CA GLY A 202 -27.03 5.09 4.30
C GLY A 202 -26.76 6.24 5.28
N ASP A 203 -25.55 6.77 5.29
CA ASP A 203 -25.18 8.00 6.01
C ASP A 203 -24.57 9.03 5.04
N THR A 204 -24.54 10.29 5.46
CA THR A 204 -23.96 11.38 4.67
C THR A 204 -22.57 11.74 5.20
N PRO A 205 -21.52 11.70 4.35
CA PRO A 205 -20.19 12.15 4.75
C PRO A 205 -20.16 13.64 5.15
N PRO A 206 -19.18 14.10 5.95
CA PRO A 206 -19.13 15.49 6.42
C PRO A 206 -19.10 16.54 5.30
N ARG A 207 -18.63 16.18 4.11
CA ARG A 207 -18.58 17.07 2.94
C ARG A 207 -19.82 16.99 2.04
N GLY A 208 -20.80 16.16 2.40
CA GLY A 208 -21.87 15.76 1.50
C GLY A 208 -21.48 14.56 0.63
N ILE A 209 -22.44 14.10 -0.18
CA ILE A 209 -22.24 12.97 -1.10
C ILE A 209 -21.55 13.50 -2.35
N HIS A 210 -20.34 12.98 -2.62
CA HIS A 210 -19.55 13.29 -3.81
C HIS A 210 -19.05 11.99 -4.45
N TRP A 211 -18.93 12.00 -5.77
CA TRP A 211 -18.51 10.84 -6.53
C TRP A 211 -17.28 11.14 -7.39
N SER A 212 -16.14 10.58 -7.03
CA SER A 212 -14.95 10.62 -7.89
C SER A 212 -15.20 9.76 -9.13
N ARG A 213 -14.77 10.24 -10.31
CA ARG A 213 -14.83 9.45 -11.54
C ARG A 213 -13.86 8.26 -11.47
N PRO A 214 -14.19 7.09 -12.05
CA PRO A 214 -13.25 5.98 -12.19
C PRO A 214 -12.00 6.40 -12.96
N GLY A 215 -10.83 6.09 -12.40
CA GLY A 215 -9.53 6.47 -12.91
C GLY A 215 -8.78 5.28 -13.49
N ALA A 216 -7.72 4.85 -12.80
CA ALA A 216 -6.89 3.73 -13.21
C ALA A 216 -7.58 2.39 -12.94
N ILE A 217 -7.57 1.50 -13.93
CA ILE A 217 -8.25 0.19 -13.89
C ILE A 217 -7.27 -0.99 -13.86
N HIS A 218 -5.98 -0.71 -13.65
CA HIS A 218 -4.93 -1.72 -13.58
C HIS A 218 -5.02 -2.55 -12.29
N GLN A 219 -4.69 -3.84 -12.39
CA GLN A 219 -4.77 -4.78 -11.26
C GLN A 219 -3.89 -4.40 -10.06
N ALA A 220 -2.79 -3.70 -10.29
CA ALA A 220 -1.85 -3.27 -9.25
C ALA A 220 -2.41 -2.15 -8.34
N ARG A 221 -3.55 -1.53 -8.69
CA ARG A 221 -4.20 -0.50 -7.87
C ARG A 221 -5.24 -1.13 -6.96
N TRP A 222 -4.82 -1.65 -5.82
CA TRP A 222 -5.72 -2.38 -4.92
C TRP A 222 -6.92 -1.58 -4.44
N MET A 223 -6.73 -0.28 -4.16
CA MET A 223 -7.82 0.61 -3.74
C MET A 223 -8.96 0.65 -4.76
N ALA A 224 -8.64 0.54 -6.06
CA ALA A 224 -9.64 0.51 -7.11
C ALA A 224 -10.65 -0.63 -6.91
N ARG A 225 -10.22 -1.79 -6.39
CA ARG A 225 -11.14 -2.89 -6.08
C ARG A 225 -12.16 -2.51 -5.02
N ASN A 226 -11.74 -1.88 -3.92
CA ASN A 226 -12.68 -1.44 -2.89
C ASN A 226 -13.60 -0.32 -3.41
N LEU A 227 -13.02 0.74 -4.00
CA LEU A 227 -13.78 1.90 -4.44
C LEU A 227 -14.79 1.54 -5.53
N TYR A 228 -14.37 0.78 -6.54
CA TYR A 228 -15.25 0.46 -7.67
C TYR A 228 -16.25 -0.62 -7.29
N SER A 229 -15.92 -1.60 -6.46
CA SER A 229 -16.92 -2.57 -5.98
C SER A 229 -18.05 -1.89 -5.21
N MET A 230 -17.73 -0.92 -4.33
CA MET A 230 -18.75 -0.17 -3.59
C MET A 230 -19.65 0.64 -4.53
N LYS A 231 -19.07 1.34 -5.51
CA LYS A 231 -19.85 2.13 -6.48
C LYS A 231 -20.68 1.24 -7.41
N MET A 232 -20.10 0.16 -7.91
CA MET A 232 -20.81 -0.81 -8.73
C MET A 232 -21.98 -1.42 -7.96
N PHE A 233 -21.82 -1.72 -6.68
CA PHE A 233 -22.94 -2.13 -5.83
C PHE A 233 -24.01 -1.04 -5.70
N MET A 234 -23.62 0.20 -5.46
CA MET A 234 -24.54 1.33 -5.28
C MET A 234 -25.33 1.69 -6.54
N PHE A 235 -24.81 1.36 -7.72
CA PHE A 235 -25.42 1.64 -9.01
C PHE A 235 -25.76 0.37 -9.80
N ALA A 236 -25.85 -0.78 -9.13
CA ALA A 236 -25.93 -2.08 -9.80
C ALA A 236 -27.12 -2.18 -10.78
N GLU A 237 -28.26 -1.57 -10.45
CA GLU A 237 -29.46 -1.54 -11.29
C GLU A 237 -29.28 -0.78 -12.62
N GLN A 238 -28.22 0.04 -12.72
CA GLN A 238 -27.89 0.82 -13.92
C GLN A 238 -26.72 0.21 -14.71
N LEU A 239 -26.17 -0.93 -14.27
CA LEU A 239 -25.00 -1.59 -14.88
C LEU A 239 -25.36 -2.86 -15.66
N GLU A 240 -26.65 -3.09 -15.91
CA GLU A 240 -27.16 -4.18 -16.75
C GLU A 240 -26.97 -3.92 -18.25
#